data_AF-A0A6N6S1Y7-F1
#
_entry.id   AF-A0A6N6S1Y7-F1
#
_cell.length_a   1.000
_cell.length_b   1.000
_cell.length_c   1.000
_cell.angle_alpha   90.00
_cell.angle_beta   90.00
_cell.angle_gamma   90.00
#
_symmetry.space_group_name_H-M   'P 1'
#
loop_
_entity.id
_entity.type
_entity.pdbx_description
1 polymer ?
#
loop_
_entity_poly.entity_id
_entity_poly.type
_entity_poly.pdbx_seq_one_letter_code
_entity_poly.pdbx_strand_id
1 'polypeptide(L)'
;MAEMISEKDEVMFQELFRTDEQGRVRLVAGYSKESNNWTFPKYLADPVSFSDEVEERLLSPTGELHSFTIVRRSMPEFPVPYALALVDFPEGVRVMAQVETSDPEGLKIGQKMGV
;
A
#
# COMPACT_ATOMS: atom_id res chain seq x y z
N MET A 1 11.47 -8.36 36.44
CA MET A 1 12.12 -8.43 35.12
C MET A 1 11.30 -7.54 34.22
N ALA A 2 11.80 -6.34 33.92
CA ALA A 2 11.02 -5.29 33.26
C ALA A 2 10.66 -5.74 31.84
N GLU A 3 9.39 -5.53 31.51
CA GLU A 3 8.80 -5.72 30.19
C GLU A 3 9.49 -4.71 29.24
N MET A 4 10.37 -5.21 28.39
CA MET A 4 10.97 -4.40 27.33
C MET A 4 9.91 -4.22 26.27
N ILE A 5 9.30 -3.03 26.29
CA ILE A 5 8.44 -2.55 25.22
C ILE A 5 9.32 -2.52 23.96
N SER A 6 9.05 -3.41 23.01
CA SER A 6 9.81 -3.54 21.78
C SER A 6 9.55 -2.31 20.90
N GLU A 7 10.62 -1.61 20.52
CA GLU A 7 10.69 -0.43 19.63
C GLU A 7 10.20 -0.69 18.18
N LYS A 8 9.38 -1.74 17.94
CA LYS A 8 9.10 -2.31 16.60
C LYS A 8 7.70 -2.06 16.02
N ASP A 9 6.80 -1.44 16.76
CA ASP A 9 5.43 -1.16 16.27
C ASP A 9 5.24 0.32 15.89
N GLU A 10 6.30 1.01 15.49
CA GLU A 10 6.17 2.32 14.86
C GLU A 10 5.74 2.11 13.41
N VAL A 11 4.47 2.39 13.11
CA VAL A 11 3.96 2.40 11.74
C VAL A 11 4.74 3.46 10.97
N MET A 12 5.70 3.01 10.16
CA MET A 12 6.41 3.87 9.23
C MET A 12 5.39 4.40 8.22
N PHE A 13 5.30 5.73 8.10
CA PHE A 13 4.39 6.45 7.20
C PHE A 13 2.89 6.37 7.58
N GLN A 14 2.55 6.82 8.81
CA GLN A 14 1.17 6.92 9.29
C GLN A 14 0.23 7.66 8.30
N GLU A 15 0.75 8.62 7.55
CA GLU A 15 0.01 9.40 6.55
C GLU A 15 -0.51 8.58 5.38
N LEU A 16 0.03 7.37 5.13
CA LEU A 16 -0.43 6.48 4.07
C LEU A 16 -1.69 5.69 4.44
N PHE A 17 -2.05 5.67 5.72
CA PHE A 17 -3.13 4.83 6.24
C PHE A 17 -4.18 5.65 6.97
N ARG A 18 -5.45 5.28 6.82
CA ARG A 18 -6.55 5.80 7.62
C ARG A 18 -7.58 4.69 7.87
N THR A 19 -8.21 4.72 9.03
CA THR A 19 -9.33 3.83 9.33
C THR A 19 -10.63 4.41 8.78
N ASP A 20 -11.41 3.62 8.05
CA ASP A 20 -12.74 4.00 7.59
C ASP A 20 -13.79 3.96 8.72
N GLU A 21 -15.02 4.41 8.43
CA GLU A 21 -16.14 4.40 9.40
C GLU A 21 -16.49 3.00 9.94
N GLN A 22 -16.05 1.95 9.23
CA GLN A 22 -16.29 0.56 9.60
C GLN A 22 -15.10 -0.06 10.36
N GLY A 23 -14.09 0.74 10.72
CA GLY A 23 -12.94 0.27 11.47
C GLY A 23 -11.87 -0.41 10.62
N ARG A 24 -11.94 -0.35 9.28
CA ARG A 24 -10.98 -1.02 8.39
C ARG A 24 -9.88 -0.07 7.95
N VAL A 25 -8.65 -0.57 7.87
CA VAL A 25 -7.50 0.19 7.34
C VAL A 25 -7.66 0.41 5.84
N ARG A 26 -7.35 1.63 5.39
CA ARG A 26 -7.43 2.06 3.99
C ARG A 26 -6.19 2.88 3.63
N LEU A 27 -5.79 2.79 2.36
CA LEU A 27 -4.71 3.60 1.81
C LEU A 27 -5.20 5.02 1.48
N VAL A 28 -4.41 6.01 1.88
CA VAL A 28 -4.65 7.43 1.60
C VAL A 28 -3.87 7.85 0.35
N ALA A 29 -4.60 8.21 -0.70
CA ALA A 29 -4.07 8.70 -1.96
C ALA A 29 -4.29 10.21 -2.13
N GLY A 30 -3.53 10.82 -3.03
CA GLY A 30 -3.79 12.16 -3.54
C GLY A 30 -4.74 12.12 -4.74
N TYR A 31 -5.67 13.07 -4.82
CA TYR A 31 -6.59 13.24 -5.94
C TYR A 31 -6.64 14.70 -6.38
N SER A 32 -6.44 14.96 -7.67
CA SER A 32 -6.62 16.27 -8.28
C SER A 32 -7.96 16.34 -9.00
N LYS A 33 -8.80 17.31 -8.63
CA LYS A 33 -10.08 17.58 -9.32
C LYS A 33 -9.88 18.14 -10.72
N GLU A 34 -8.81 18.92 -10.92
CA GLU A 34 -8.54 19.63 -12.16
C GLU A 34 -8.20 18.66 -13.30
N SER A 35 -7.29 17.72 -13.05
CA SER A 35 -6.86 16.72 -14.04
C SER A 35 -7.63 15.39 -13.92
N ASN A 36 -8.48 15.24 -12.90
CA ASN A 36 -9.13 13.98 -12.53
C ASN A 36 -8.11 12.83 -12.35
N ASN A 37 -6.96 13.14 -11.74
CA ASN A 37 -5.84 12.21 -11.59
C ASN A 37 -5.70 11.71 -10.14
N TRP A 38 -5.29 10.46 -9.98
CA TRP A 38 -4.99 9.83 -8.70
C TRP A 38 -3.49 9.56 -8.57
N THR A 39 -2.94 9.76 -7.37
CA THR A 39 -1.54 9.50 -7.05
C THR A 39 -1.42 8.73 -5.74
N PHE A 40 -0.52 7.76 -5.70
CA PHE A 40 -0.14 7.07 -4.47
C PHE A 40 1.38 6.84 -4.43
N PRO A 41 2.09 7.28 -3.37
CA PRO A 41 1.63 8.16 -2.30
C PRO A 41 1.07 9.50 -2.79
N LYS A 42 0.42 10.27 -1.91
CA LYS A 42 -0.01 11.63 -2.25
C LYS A 42 1.20 12.49 -2.59
N TYR A 43 1.09 13.32 -3.63
CA TYR A 43 2.11 14.30 -3.99
C TYR A 43 1.73 15.69 -3.46
N LEU A 44 2.72 16.57 -3.32
CA LEU A 44 2.50 17.98 -2.95
C LEU A 44 1.85 18.78 -4.09
N ALA A 45 2.05 18.34 -5.33
CA ALA A 45 1.42 18.90 -6.53
C ALA A 45 1.08 17.77 -7.50
N ASP A 46 -0.01 17.93 -8.23
CA ASP A 46 -0.44 16.95 -9.23
C ASP A 46 0.56 16.87 -10.38
N PRO A 47 1.06 15.66 -10.75
CA PRO A 47 2.02 15.53 -11.85
C PRO A 47 1.44 15.85 -13.24
N VAL A 48 0.10 15.96 -13.37
CA VAL A 48 -0.56 16.27 -14.65
C VAL A 48 -0.83 17.78 -14.79
N SER A 49 -1.48 18.41 -13.82
CA SER A 49 -1.80 19.85 -13.88
C SER A 49 -0.76 20.77 -13.23
N PHE A 50 0.18 20.22 -12.45
CA PHE A 50 1.14 20.96 -11.63
C PHE A 50 0.52 21.86 -10.54
N SER A 51 -0.79 21.76 -10.33
CA SER A 51 -1.49 22.44 -9.24
C SER A 51 -1.14 21.80 -7.89
N ASP A 52 -1.05 22.62 -6.84
CA ASP A 52 -0.93 22.19 -5.45
C ASP A 52 -2.30 21.88 -4.80
N GLU A 53 -3.41 22.01 -5.55
CA GLU A 53 -4.75 21.60 -5.13
C GLU A 53 -4.95 20.07 -5.19
N VAL A 54 -4.23 19.34 -4.32
CA VAL A 54 -4.34 17.88 -4.17
C VAL A 54 -5.12 17.52 -2.90
N GLU A 55 -6.25 16.83 -3.07
CA GLU A 55 -7.07 16.34 -1.96
C GLU A 55 -6.63 14.94 -1.51
N GLU A 56 -6.66 14.68 -0.21
CA GLU A 56 -6.54 13.31 0.28
C GLU A 56 -7.85 12.54 0.12
N ARG A 57 -7.78 11.34 -0.44
CA ARG A 57 -8.92 10.42 -0.58
C ARG A 57 -8.51 9.00 -0.29
N LEU A 58 -9.47 8.17 0.14
CA LEU A 58 -9.24 6.76 0.39
C LEU A 58 -9.32 5.97 -0.92
N LEU A 59 -8.28 5.18 -1.23
CA LEU A 59 -8.35 4.19 -2.31
C LEU A 59 -9.32 3.09 -1.96
N SER A 60 -9.97 2.48 -2.95
CA SER A 60 -10.81 1.28 -2.82
C SER A 60 -10.15 0.23 -1.91
N PRO A 61 -10.93 -0.55 -1.13
CA PRO A 61 -10.38 -1.48 -0.15
C PRO A 61 -9.64 -2.68 -0.76
N THR A 62 -9.71 -2.84 -2.09
CA THR A 62 -9.19 -3.99 -2.79
C THR A 62 -8.66 -3.60 -4.16
N GLY A 63 -7.56 -4.22 -4.57
CA GLY A 63 -6.99 -4.14 -5.91
C GLY A 63 -6.76 -5.53 -6.53
N GLU A 64 -6.05 -5.57 -7.65
CA GLU A 64 -5.71 -6.77 -8.40
C GLU A 64 -4.18 -6.97 -8.43
N LEU A 65 -3.72 -8.19 -8.18
CA LEU A 65 -2.30 -8.53 -8.21
C LEU A 65 -1.76 -8.43 -9.64
N HIS A 66 -1.01 -7.36 -9.93
CA HIS A 66 -0.43 -7.14 -11.25
C HIS A 66 0.80 -8.00 -11.50
N SER A 67 1.73 -8.00 -10.54
CA SER A 67 2.98 -8.76 -10.61
C SER A 67 3.53 -8.96 -9.22
N PHE A 68 4.38 -9.95 -9.02
CA PHE A 68 5.05 -10.19 -7.74
C PHE A 68 6.39 -10.89 -7.94
N THR A 69 7.23 -10.82 -6.92
CA THR A 69 8.46 -11.60 -6.80
C THR A 69 8.53 -12.27 -5.44
N ILE A 70 9.23 -13.40 -5.37
CA ILE A 70 9.47 -14.12 -4.12
C ILE A 70 10.88 -13.80 -3.65
N VAL A 71 10.96 -13.03 -2.57
CA VAL A 71 12.22 -12.71 -1.92
C VAL A 71 12.65 -13.90 -1.07
N ARG A 72 13.77 -14.52 -1.47
CA ARG A 72 14.34 -15.70 -0.79
C ARG A 72 15.59 -15.41 0.02
N ARG A 73 16.13 -14.19 -0.10
CA ARG A 73 17.27 -13.68 0.68
C ARG A 73 16.97 -12.24 1.04
N SER A 74 17.02 -11.93 2.33
CA SER A 74 16.74 -10.60 2.88
C SER A 74 17.61 -10.34 4.12
N MET A 75 17.44 -9.17 4.75
CA MET A 75 18.03 -8.85 6.05
C MET A 75 17.41 -9.74 7.15
N PRO A 76 18.12 -10.01 8.26
CA PRO A 76 17.67 -10.94 9.30
C PRO A 76 16.31 -10.64 9.91
N GLU A 77 15.87 -9.37 9.87
CA GLU A 77 14.59 -8.91 10.41
C GLU A 77 13.38 -9.26 9.53
N PHE A 78 13.60 -9.68 8.27
CA PHE A 78 12.54 -10.08 7.33
C PHE A 78 12.60 -11.60 7.09
N PRO A 79 11.69 -12.38 7.71
CA PRO A 79 11.63 -13.82 7.50
C PRO A 79 11.41 -14.16 6.02
N VAL A 80 12.23 -15.05 5.48
CA VAL A 80 12.12 -15.53 4.09
C VAL A 80 11.56 -16.96 4.04
N PRO A 81 10.86 -17.34 2.96
CA PRO A 81 10.49 -16.52 1.82
C PRO A 81 9.28 -15.61 2.08
N TYR A 82 9.21 -14.47 1.39
CA TYR A 82 8.01 -13.63 1.33
C TYR A 82 7.75 -13.10 -0.08
N ALA A 83 6.52 -12.71 -0.36
CA ALA A 83 6.15 -12.09 -1.63
C ALA A 83 6.15 -10.56 -1.53
N LEU A 84 6.77 -9.91 -2.51
CA LEU A 84 6.66 -8.48 -2.74
C LEU A 84 5.82 -8.26 -4.01
N ALA A 85 4.70 -7.56 -3.89
CA ALA A 85 3.69 -7.44 -4.91
C ALA A 85 3.54 -6.00 -5.42
N LEU A 86 3.16 -5.91 -6.69
CA LEU A 86 2.58 -4.73 -7.31
C LEU A 86 1.08 -4.98 -7.48
N VAL A 87 0.25 -4.11 -6.91
CA VAL A 87 -1.21 -4.22 -6.90
C VAL A 87 -1.81 -3.03 -7.60
N ASP A 88 -2.63 -3.27 -8.61
CA ASP A 88 -3.40 -2.26 -9.33
C ASP A 88 -4.73 -2.00 -8.64
N PHE A 89 -5.01 -0.75 -8.29
CA PHE A 89 -6.29 -0.34 -7.72
C PHE A 89 -7.24 0.23 -8.78
N PRO A 90 -8.57 0.16 -8.58
CA PRO A 90 -9.57 0.69 -9.53
C PRO A 90 -9.37 2.18 -9.87
N GLU A 91 -8.77 2.95 -8.96
CA GLU A 91 -8.45 4.37 -9.15
C GLU A 91 -7.30 4.62 -10.16
N GLY A 92 -6.65 3.56 -10.66
CA GLY A 92 -5.58 3.65 -11.67
C GLY A 92 -4.18 3.81 -11.09
N VAL A 93 -4.02 3.70 -9.77
CA VAL A 93 -2.72 3.70 -9.09
C VAL A 93 -2.21 2.28 -8.86
N ARG A 94 -0.88 2.13 -8.84
CA ARG A 94 -0.19 0.88 -8.54
C ARG A 94 0.59 1.00 -7.25
N VAL A 95 0.32 0.11 -6.31
CA VAL A 95 0.94 0.10 -4.99
C VAL A 95 1.91 -1.08 -4.89
N MET A 96 3.11 -0.83 -4.39
CA MET A 96 4.05 -1.87 -4.02
C MET A 96 3.94 -2.17 -2.53
N ALA A 97 3.72 -3.43 -2.17
CA ALA A 97 3.62 -3.86 -0.77
C ALA A 97 4.05 -5.32 -0.59
N GLN A 98 4.47 -5.67 0.63
CA GLN A 98 4.65 -7.07 1.01
C GLN A 98 3.28 -7.73 1.14
N VAL A 99 3.15 -8.96 0.65
CA VAL A 99 1.91 -9.74 0.79
C VAL A 99 1.95 -10.53 2.08
N GLU A 100 0.93 -10.37 2.92
CA GLU A 100 0.68 -11.25 4.05
C GLU A 100 0.10 -12.57 3.54
N THR A 101 0.91 -13.64 3.56
CA THR A 101 0.50 -14.98 3.16
C THR A 101 1.44 -16.03 3.75
N SER A 102 0.90 -17.21 4.08
CA SER A 102 1.69 -18.38 4.47
C SER A 102 2.20 -19.19 3.26
N ASP A 103 1.65 -18.94 2.07
CA ASP A 103 2.05 -19.57 0.81
C ASP A 103 2.35 -18.51 -0.26
N PRO A 104 3.57 -17.95 -0.28
CA PRO A 104 3.98 -16.98 -1.29
C PRO A 104 4.00 -17.57 -2.73
N GLU A 105 4.26 -18.87 -2.89
CA GLU A 105 4.38 -19.48 -4.22
C GLU A 105 3.02 -19.79 -4.87
N GLY A 106 1.96 -19.87 -4.05
CA GLY A 106 0.58 -20.03 -4.53
C GLY A 106 -0.07 -18.79 -5.13
N LEU A 107 0.60 -17.62 -5.09
CA LEU A 107 0.05 -16.36 -5.62
C LEU A 107 -0.14 -16.41 -7.14
N LYS A 108 -1.24 -15.80 -7.60
CA LYS A 108 -1.60 -15.73 -9.02
C LYS A 108 -1.84 -14.30 -9.45
N ILE A 109 -1.18 -13.89 -10.54
CA ILE A 109 -1.49 -12.63 -11.22
C ILE A 109 -2.98 -12.59 -11.54
N GLY A 110 -3.62 -11.45 -11.31
CA GLY A 110 -5.06 -11.26 -11.46
C GLY A 110 -5.91 -11.58 -10.23
N GLN A 111 -5.32 -12.13 -9.15
CA GLN A 111 -6.08 -12.38 -7.93
C GLN A 111 -6.39 -11.09 -7.18
N LYS A 112 -7.53 -11.08 -6.47
CA LYS A 112 -7.95 -9.93 -5.67
C LYS A 112 -7.11 -9.80 -4.40
N MET A 113 -6.61 -8.61 -4.12
CA MET A 113 -5.78 -8.27 -2.97
C MET A 113 -6.51 -7.26 -2.09
N GLY A 114 -6.53 -7.47 -0.77
CA GLY A 114 -7.03 -6.52 0.22
C GLY A 114 -5.91 -5.63 0.75
N VAL A 115 -6.30 -4.47 1.29
CA VAL A 115 -5.44 -3.64 2.16
C VAL A 115 -5.45 -4.21 3.57
#